data_AF-A0A9E4UWX9-F1
#
_entry.id   AF-A0A9E4UWX9-F1
#
_cell.length_a   1.000
_cell.length_b   1.000
_cell.length_c   1.000
_cell.angle_alpha   90.00
_cell.angle_beta   90.00
_cell.angle_gamma   90.00
#
_symmetry.space_group_name_H-M   'P 1'
#
loop_
_entity.id
_entity.type
_entity.pdbx_description
1 polymer ?
#
loop_
_entity_poly.entity_id
_entity_poly.type
_entity_poly.pdbx_seq_one_letter_code
_entity_poly.pdbx_strand_id
1 'polypeptide(L)'
;ELLSFPGMGIDLWGRAMPMHTPDFKPLEGMPSPVEDNWLVALAHGHFHYEEDRDQRSSPIYPQEVADAGCHYLALGHWDRHVDVSQGNVTAVYSGCPLGPIGSPGAGEVTVVDLDPQTGVSFRQVAIN
;
A
#
# COMPACT_ATOMS: atom_id res chain seq x y z
N GLU A 1 6.32 11.03 -6.38
CA GLU A 1 7.41 10.84 -7.33
C GLU A 1 7.29 9.46 -7.97
N LEU A 2 7.60 9.36 -9.26
CA LEU A 2 7.60 8.12 -10.04
C LEU A 2 9.06 7.74 -10.33
N LEU A 3 9.41 6.48 -10.09
CA LEU A 3 10.71 5.89 -10.39
C LEU A 3 10.51 4.68 -11.29
N SER A 4 11.12 4.69 -12.47
CA SER A 4 10.94 3.65 -13.47
C SER A 4 12.13 2.70 -13.55
N PHE A 5 11.85 1.40 -13.64
CA PHE A 5 12.83 0.34 -13.85
C PHE A 5 12.43 -0.51 -15.07
N PRO A 6 12.59 0.01 -16.31
CA PRO A 6 12.10 -0.67 -17.52
C PRO A 6 12.71 -2.06 -17.74
N GLY A 7 13.97 -2.27 -17.33
CA GLY A 7 14.62 -3.58 -17.41
C GLY A 7 14.00 -4.65 -16.52
N MET A 8 13.14 -4.27 -15.58
CA MET A 8 12.39 -5.16 -14.69
C MET A 8 10.87 -5.10 -14.96
N GLY A 9 10.41 -4.27 -15.90
CA GLY A 9 8.98 -4.08 -16.18
C GLY A 9 8.20 -3.52 -14.99
N ILE A 10 8.80 -2.66 -14.15
CA ILE A 10 8.18 -2.12 -12.93
C ILE A 10 8.43 -0.62 -12.78
N ASP A 11 7.39 0.07 -12.34
CA ASP A 11 7.39 1.46 -11.93
C ASP A 11 6.98 1.55 -10.46
N LEU A 12 7.71 2.35 -9.68
CA LEU A 12 7.41 2.65 -8.29
C LEU A 12 6.92 4.08 -8.16
N TRP A 13 5.79 4.27 -7.47
CA TRP A 13 5.28 5.61 -7.18
C TRP A 13 5.04 5.80 -5.68
N GLY A 14 5.29 7.00 -5.18
CA GLY A 14 4.86 7.37 -3.84
C GLY A 14 4.74 8.88 -3.66
N ARG A 15 3.82 9.31 -2.80
CA ARG A 15 3.68 10.72 -2.42
C ARG A 15 4.41 10.97 -1.11
N ALA A 16 5.39 11.87 -1.11
CA ALA A 16 6.04 12.30 0.12
C ALA A 16 5.02 12.95 1.05
N MET A 17 5.03 12.56 2.32
CA MET A 17 4.13 13.08 3.36
C MET A 17 4.90 14.07 4.25
N PRO A 18 4.80 15.39 3.98
CA PRO A 18 5.51 16.39 4.77
C PRO A 18 4.87 16.58 6.16
N MET A 19 3.55 16.41 6.26
CA MET A 19 2.79 16.54 7.50
C MET A 19 1.64 15.54 7.53
N HIS A 20 1.43 14.93 8.69
CA HIS A 20 0.39 13.92 8.91
C HIS A 20 -0.93 14.60 9.34
N THR A 21 -1.60 15.24 8.38
CA THR A 21 -2.83 16.04 8.60
C THR A 21 -4.04 15.40 7.89
N PRO A 22 -5.29 15.68 8.30
CA PRO A 22 -6.48 15.19 7.59
C PRO A 22 -6.59 15.68 6.13
N ASP A 23 -5.98 16.82 5.80
CA ASP A 23 -6.00 17.39 4.45
C ASP A 23 -5.03 16.69 3.48
N PHE A 24 -4.07 15.92 4.00
CA PHE A 24 -3.13 15.19 3.17
C PHE A 24 -3.82 13.97 2.54
N LYS A 25 -3.88 13.92 1.21
CA LYS A 25 -4.46 12.81 0.45
C LYS A 25 -3.35 11.88 -0.06
N PRO A 26 -3.14 10.69 0.52
CA PRO A 26 -1.95 9.89 0.21
C PRO A 26 -1.84 9.44 -1.25
N LEU A 27 -2.98 9.25 -1.94
CA LEU A 27 -3.04 8.74 -3.31
C LEU A 27 -3.18 9.84 -4.39
N GLU A 28 -3.32 11.10 -3.99
CA GLU A 28 -3.50 12.19 -4.95
C GLU A 28 -2.25 12.39 -5.81
N GLY A 29 -2.48 12.52 -7.13
CA GLY A 29 -1.43 12.67 -8.14
C GLY A 29 -0.77 11.36 -8.56
N MET A 30 -1.34 10.20 -8.19
CA MET A 30 -0.91 8.91 -8.71
C MET A 30 -1.08 8.87 -10.25
N PRO A 31 -0.06 8.46 -11.01
CA PRO A 31 -0.16 8.30 -12.44
C PRO A 31 -0.92 7.03 -12.80
N SER A 32 -1.37 6.95 -14.04
CA SER A 32 -1.75 5.68 -14.66
C SER A 32 -0.50 4.84 -14.96
N PRO A 33 -0.61 3.51 -14.98
CA PRO A 33 0.50 2.64 -15.32
C PRO A 33 0.87 2.85 -16.80
N VAL A 34 2.17 2.76 -17.10
CA VAL A 34 2.65 2.70 -18.48
C VAL A 34 2.33 1.31 -19.02
N GLU A 35 2.00 1.20 -20.32
CA GLU A 35 1.77 -0.10 -20.96
C GLU A 35 2.94 -1.06 -20.70
N ASP A 36 2.62 -2.32 -20.45
CA ASP A 36 3.54 -3.42 -20.16
C ASP A 36 4.37 -3.33 -18.86
N ASN A 37 4.17 -2.30 -18.02
CA ASN A 37 4.81 -2.18 -16.72
C ASN A 37 3.86 -2.40 -15.53
N TRP A 38 4.35 -3.08 -14.50
CA TRP A 38 3.73 -3.09 -13.19
C TRP A 38 3.92 -1.74 -12.50
N LEU A 39 2.84 -1.01 -12.24
CA LEU A 39 2.87 0.10 -11.28
C LEU A 39 2.63 -0.40 -9.84
N VAL A 40 3.63 -0.21 -8.97
CA VAL A 40 3.54 -0.41 -7.52
C VAL A 40 3.56 0.94 -6.82
N ALA A 41 2.52 1.24 -6.05
CA ALA A 41 2.39 2.47 -5.29
C ALA A 41 2.69 2.26 -3.81
N LEU A 42 3.28 3.27 -3.17
CA LEU A 42 3.54 3.33 -1.74
C LEU A 42 2.77 4.50 -1.14
N ALA A 43 2.00 4.24 -0.08
CA ALA A 43 1.28 5.28 0.64
C ALA A 43 1.29 5.05 2.15
N HIS A 44 1.34 6.16 2.90
CA HIS A 44 1.23 6.15 4.35
C HIS A 44 -0.05 6.89 4.74
N GLY A 45 -0.97 6.21 5.40
CA GLY A 45 -2.26 6.80 5.75
C GLY A 45 -3.21 5.80 6.39
N HIS A 46 -4.35 6.31 6.84
CA HIS A 46 -5.37 5.53 7.52
C HIS A 46 -6.51 5.18 6.56
N PHE A 47 -6.71 3.89 6.29
CA PHE A 47 -7.87 3.44 5.51
C PHE A 47 -9.16 3.72 6.29
N HIS A 48 -10.12 4.37 5.65
CA HIS A 48 -11.36 4.80 6.28
C HIS A 48 -12.47 3.78 6.04
N TYR A 49 -12.98 3.18 7.12
CA TYR A 49 -14.16 2.33 7.06
C TYR A 49 -15.45 3.14 7.21
N GLU A 50 -16.59 2.63 6.74
CA GLU A 50 -17.88 3.34 6.84
C GLU A 50 -18.27 3.63 8.31
N GLU A 51 -17.86 2.78 9.24
CA GLU A 51 -18.09 2.95 10.67
C GLU A 51 -17.16 3.97 11.36
N ASP A 52 -16.11 4.45 10.68
CA ASP A 52 -15.16 5.41 11.25
C ASP A 52 -15.84 6.78 11.41
N ARG A 53 -16.02 7.21 12.67
CA ARG A 53 -16.74 8.46 13.00
C ARG A 53 -15.89 9.72 12.91
N ASP A 54 -14.57 9.58 12.99
CA ASP A 54 -13.62 10.69 13.00
C ASP A 54 -12.76 10.65 11.73
N GLN A 55 -12.55 11.82 11.11
CA GLN A 55 -11.52 11.94 10.09
C GLN A 55 -10.14 11.84 10.74
N ARG A 56 -9.52 10.68 10.58
CA ARG A 56 -8.12 10.44 10.92
C ARG A 56 -7.22 11.24 9.97
N SER A 57 -6.02 11.57 10.43
CA SER A 57 -5.03 12.19 9.56
C SER A 57 -4.64 11.26 8.41
N SER A 58 -4.36 11.84 7.25
CA SER A 58 -3.98 11.12 6.02
C SER A 58 -4.99 10.03 5.64
N PRO A 59 -6.30 10.35 5.50
CA PRO A 59 -7.31 9.34 5.20
C PRO A 59 -7.11 8.76 3.80
N ILE A 60 -7.43 7.48 3.65
CA ILE A 60 -7.50 6.76 2.37
C ILE A 60 -8.88 6.13 2.30
N TYR A 61 -9.70 6.55 1.36
CA TYR A 61 -11.07 6.06 1.22
C TYR A 61 -11.14 4.81 0.31
N PRO A 62 -12.12 3.91 0.51
CA PRO A 62 -12.27 2.70 -0.31
C PRO A 62 -12.34 3.00 -1.81
N GLN A 63 -13.06 4.05 -2.19
CA GLN A 63 -13.18 4.45 -3.59
C GLN A 63 -11.84 4.95 -4.16
N GLU A 64 -11.00 5.63 -3.36
CA GLU A 64 -9.67 6.06 -3.81
C GLU A 64 -8.74 4.86 -4.06
N VAL A 65 -8.88 3.78 -3.30
CA VAL A 65 -8.16 2.52 -3.57
C VAL A 65 -8.70 1.85 -4.83
N ALA A 66 -10.03 1.79 -5.01
CA ALA A 66 -10.65 1.18 -6.18
C ALA A 66 -10.28 1.89 -7.50
N ASP A 67 -10.12 3.21 -7.44
CA ASP A 67 -9.79 4.06 -8.58
C ASP A 67 -8.26 4.25 -8.74
N ALA A 68 -7.45 3.68 -7.86
CA ALA A 68 -6.00 3.81 -7.95
C ALA A 68 -5.47 3.16 -9.23
N GLY A 69 -4.56 3.85 -9.93
CA GLY A 69 -3.98 3.35 -11.18
C GLY A 69 -2.95 2.23 -11.00
N CYS A 70 -2.57 1.89 -9.77
CA CYS A 70 -1.55 0.88 -9.51
C CYS A 70 -2.11 -0.54 -9.49
N HIS A 71 -1.25 -1.53 -9.71
CA HIS A 71 -1.60 -2.94 -9.56
C HIS A 71 -1.47 -3.40 -8.10
N TYR A 72 -0.50 -2.83 -7.37
CA TYR A 72 -0.29 -3.09 -5.95
C TYR A 72 -0.05 -1.80 -5.19
N LEU A 73 -0.78 -1.61 -4.08
CA LEU A 73 -0.67 -0.49 -3.16
C LEU A 73 -0.11 -0.97 -1.82
N ALA A 74 1.18 -0.68 -1.59
CA ALA A 74 1.87 -0.95 -0.33
C ALA A 74 1.51 0.13 0.70
N LEU A 75 0.78 -0.26 1.74
CA LEU A 75 0.31 0.65 2.78
C LEU A 75 1.14 0.55 4.05
N GLY A 76 1.41 1.71 4.65
CA GLY A 76 1.92 1.84 6.01
C GLY A 76 1.01 2.75 6.84
N HIS A 77 1.18 2.70 8.17
CA HIS A 77 0.49 3.45 9.25
C HIS A 77 -0.05 2.49 10.32
N TRP A 78 -0.57 1.34 9.89
CA TRP A 78 -1.08 0.31 10.80
C TRP A 78 0.00 -0.71 11.16
N ASP A 79 0.07 -1.05 12.45
CA ASP A 79 0.98 -2.07 12.96
C ASP A 79 0.51 -3.50 12.67
N ARG A 80 -0.72 -3.66 12.19
CA ARG A 80 -1.30 -4.96 11.82
C ARG A 80 -1.27 -5.14 10.31
N HIS A 81 -1.05 -6.38 9.90
CA HIS A 81 -1.25 -6.78 8.52
C HIS A 81 -2.74 -6.83 8.20
N VAL A 82 -3.16 -6.10 7.18
CA VAL A 82 -4.57 -6.01 6.77
C VAL A 82 -4.64 -5.86 5.26
N ASP A 83 -5.46 -6.70 4.63
CA ASP A 83 -5.89 -6.55 3.26
C ASP A 83 -7.08 -5.57 3.20
N VAL A 84 -6.91 -4.47 2.47
CA VAL A 84 -7.93 -3.45 2.22
C VAL A 84 -8.15 -3.26 0.71
N SER A 85 -7.87 -4.29 -0.09
CA SER A 85 -8.04 -4.28 -1.54
C SER A 85 -9.45 -3.84 -1.95
N GLN A 86 -9.52 -3.03 -3.02
CA GLN A 86 -10.78 -2.52 -3.57
C GLN A 86 -10.73 -2.60 -5.08
N GLY A 87 -11.86 -2.96 -5.71
CA GLY A 87 -11.92 -3.14 -7.16
C GLY A 87 -10.87 -4.15 -7.63
N ASN A 88 -10.00 -3.70 -8.56
CA ASN A 88 -8.92 -4.51 -9.12
C ASN A 88 -7.54 -4.23 -8.48
N VAL A 89 -7.49 -3.39 -7.44
CA VAL A 89 -6.25 -2.96 -6.80
C VAL A 89 -6.00 -3.79 -5.56
N THR A 90 -4.89 -4.53 -5.55
CA THR A 90 -4.42 -5.21 -4.33
C THR A 90 -3.78 -4.19 -3.41
N ALA A 91 -4.35 -3.97 -2.22
CA ALA A 91 -3.89 -2.95 -1.27
C ALA A 91 -3.72 -3.54 0.13
N VAL A 92 -2.49 -3.51 0.65
CA VAL A 92 -2.15 -4.27 1.86
C VAL A 92 -1.29 -3.44 2.80
N TYR A 93 -1.71 -3.38 4.07
CA TYR A 93 -0.85 -2.95 5.16
C TYR A 93 0.12 -4.07 5.52
N SER A 94 1.42 -3.78 5.50
CA SER A 94 2.43 -4.79 5.86
C SER A 94 2.43 -5.16 7.34
N GLY A 95 1.96 -4.24 8.19
CA GLY A 95 2.12 -4.32 9.63
C GLY A 95 3.52 -3.90 10.11
N CYS A 96 3.73 -4.02 11.41
CA CYS A 96 5.00 -3.71 12.05
C CYS A 96 6.01 -4.86 11.85
N PRO A 97 7.25 -4.58 11.39
CA PRO A 97 8.29 -5.59 11.22
C PRO A 97 8.94 -6.00 12.55
N LEU A 98 8.48 -5.47 13.68
CA LEU A 98 8.91 -5.87 15.02
C LEU A 98 7.81 -6.69 15.70
N GLY A 99 8.20 -7.72 16.45
CA GLY A 99 7.28 -8.43 17.31
C GLY A 99 6.60 -7.51 18.34
N PRO A 100 5.46 -7.93 18.93
CA PRO A 100 4.73 -7.13 19.90
C PRO A 100 5.60 -6.65 21.06
N ILE A 101 5.35 -5.43 21.55
CA ILE A 101 6.02 -4.90 22.74
C ILE A 101 5.82 -5.90 23.90
N GLY A 102 6.93 -6.41 24.46
CA GLY A 102 6.93 -7.39 25.54
C GLY A 102 7.07 -8.85 25.10
N SER A 103 7.07 -9.12 23.78
CA SER A 103 7.35 -10.43 23.22
C SER A 103 8.37 -10.28 22.08
N PRO A 104 9.68 -10.22 22.38
CA PRO A 104 10.72 -10.04 21.38
C PRO A 104 10.80 -11.28 20.48
N GLY A 105 10.04 -11.24 19.39
CA GLY A 105 10.06 -12.21 18.31
C GLY A 105 10.27 -11.51 16.97
N ALA A 106 10.63 -12.31 15.97
CA ALA A 106 10.59 -11.96 14.56
C ALA A 106 9.26 -11.28 14.21
N GLY A 107 9.29 -10.06 13.65
CA GLY A 107 8.10 -9.51 13.02
C GLY A 107 7.85 -10.15 11.66
N GLU A 108 6.88 -9.62 10.92
CA GLU A 108 6.47 -10.16 9.63
C GLU A 108 6.63 -9.12 8.53
N VAL A 109 6.86 -9.59 7.32
CA VAL A 109 6.79 -8.81 6.08
C VAL A 109 5.71 -9.37 5.17
N THR A 110 5.20 -8.52 4.28
CA THR A 110 4.38 -8.97 3.16
C THR A 110 5.27 -9.18 1.95
N VAL A 111 5.33 -10.42 1.46
CA VAL A 111 5.96 -10.77 0.19
C VAL A 111 4.89 -10.75 -0.89
N VAL A 112 5.17 -10.05 -1.99
CA VAL A 112 4.24 -9.82 -3.09
C VAL A 112 4.86 -10.41 -4.35
N ASP A 113 4.10 -11.26 -5.03
CA ASP A 113 4.45 -11.83 -6.31
C ASP A 113 3.63 -11.11 -7.40
N LEU A 114 4.32 -10.58 -8.41
CA LEU A 114 3.75 -9.92 -9.58
C LEU A 114 3.94 -10.83 -10.79
N ASP A 115 2.83 -11.40 -11.29
CA ASP A 115 2.86 -12.40 -12.35
C ASP A 115 1.96 -11.96 -13.52
N PRO A 116 2.46 -11.85 -14.76
CA PRO A 116 1.66 -11.42 -15.91
C PRO A 116 0.46 -12.32 -16.25
N GLN A 117 0.48 -13.58 -15.82
CA GLN A 117 -0.58 -14.56 -16.07
C GLN A 117 -1.59 -14.60 -14.93
N THR A 118 -1.12 -14.48 -13.68
CA THR A 118 -1.98 -14.69 -12.49
C THR A 118 -2.29 -13.42 -11.71
N GLY A 119 -1.67 -12.29 -12.06
CA GLY A 119 -1.88 -11.00 -11.41
C GLY A 119 -1.00 -10.81 -10.18
N VAL A 120 -1.53 -10.08 -9.19
CA VAL A 120 -0.85 -9.79 -7.92
C VAL A 120 -1.31 -10.80 -6.88
N SER A 121 -0.37 -11.45 -6.20
CA SER A 121 -0.64 -12.26 -5.01
C SER A 121 0.32 -11.87 -3.89
N PHE A 122 -0.07 -12.13 -2.64
CA PHE A 122 0.77 -11.79 -1.49
C PHE A 122 0.63 -12.82 -0.37
N ARG A 123 1.66 -12.87 0.50
CA ARG A 123 1.67 -13.68 1.73
C ARG A 123 2.49 -13.01 2.81
N GLN A 124 2.15 -13.28 4.07
CA GLN A 124 3.01 -12.91 5.19
C GLN A 124 4.16 -13.91 5.35
N VAL A 125 5.34 -13.39 5.68
CA VAL A 125 6.54 -14.16 5.95
C VAL A 125 7.21 -13.62 7.21
N ALA A 126 7.55 -14.50 8.15
CA ALA A 126 8.29 -14.14 9.36
C ALA A 126 9.75 -13.77 9.04
N ILE A 127 10.26 -12.74 9.70
CA ILE A 127 11.64 -12.26 9.58
C ILE A 127 12.51 -13.04 10.59
N ASN A 128 13.12 -14.15 10.17
CA ASN A 128 14.02 -14.93 11.04
C ASN A 128 15.34 -14.21 11.34
#